data_AF-A0A940KH47-F1
#
_entry.id   AF-A0A940KH47-F1
#
_cell.length_a   1.000
_cell.length_b   1.000
_cell.length_c   1.000
_cell.angle_alpha   90.00
_cell.angle_beta   90.00
_cell.angle_gamma   90.00
#
_symmetry.space_group_name_H-M   'P 1'
#
loop_
_entity.id
_entity.type
_entity.pdbx_description
1 polymer ?
#
loop_
_entity_poly.entity_id
_entity_poly.type
_entity_poly.pdbx_seq_one_letter_code
_entity_poly.pdbx_strand_id
1 'polypeptide(L)'
;MFLRKWKIGNLVVYPGALGVLHPLIAHGLTGDHDKLLTTPQFIMHTLSIFVFVFFLVRMQNRTFQIAGKPQTQAGIWPFLFFTPWVFWLGYYTLFVPFDILFMFLSIGIINSIQLKPMVKSPKKWMWQCILVYFLAAVTGIVIGLGAYILYYKDLQGIARDFATWISISIPAALVLAFLLQYVLKKQIIIPENQGSGIALEPKISLSKIA
;
A
#
# COMPACT_ATOMS: atom_id res chain seq x y z
N MET A 1 11.32 8.27 13.81
CA MET A 1 10.16 7.38 14.06
C MET A 1 9.38 7.02 12.79
N PHE A 2 8.99 8.01 11.97
CA PHE A 2 8.26 7.86 10.70
C PHE A 2 8.78 6.74 9.78
N LEU A 3 10.03 6.82 9.31
CA LEU A 3 10.60 5.87 8.35
C LEU A 3 10.65 4.43 8.88
N ARG A 4 10.82 4.24 10.19
CA ARG A 4 10.81 2.90 10.82
C ARG A 4 9.40 2.31 10.79
N LYS A 5 8.38 3.10 11.12
CA LYS A 5 6.97 2.69 11.06
C LYS A 5 6.52 2.40 9.62
N TRP A 6 6.96 3.21 8.65
CA TRP A 6 6.75 2.94 7.23
C TRP A 6 7.27 1.57 6.82
N LYS A 7 8.55 1.30 7.13
CA LYS A 7 9.21 0.04 6.80
C LYS A 7 8.49 -1.16 7.41
N ILE A 8 8.29 -1.14 8.73
CA ILE A 8 7.60 -2.23 9.45
C ILE A 8 6.18 -2.41 8.93
N GLY A 9 5.46 -1.31 8.70
CA GLY A 9 4.09 -1.35 8.22
C GLY A 9 3.95 -2.03 6.86
N ASN A 10 4.84 -1.73 5.90
CA ASN A 10 4.82 -2.42 4.60
C ASN A 10 5.22 -3.90 4.73
N LEU A 11 6.23 -4.22 5.55
CA LEU A 11 6.67 -5.60 5.81
C LEU A 11 5.61 -6.45 6.52
N VAL A 12 4.63 -5.83 7.18
CA VAL A 12 3.51 -6.53 7.83
C VAL A 12 2.29 -6.58 6.91
N VAL A 13 1.87 -5.45 6.34
CA VAL A 13 0.61 -5.37 5.59
C VAL A 13 0.68 -6.15 4.29
N TYR A 14 1.78 -6.08 3.54
CA TYR A 14 1.86 -6.81 2.27
C TYR A 14 1.85 -8.32 2.49
N PRO A 15 2.77 -8.93 3.28
CA PRO A 15 2.72 -10.36 3.53
C PRO A 15 1.46 -10.80 4.30
N GLY A 16 1.01 -10.01 5.27
CA GLY A 16 -0.15 -10.36 6.09
C GLY A 16 -1.47 -10.20 5.33
N ALA A 17 -1.80 -8.98 4.88
CA ALA A 17 -3.09 -8.72 4.26
C ALA A 17 -3.17 -9.18 2.80
N LEU A 18 -2.11 -9.00 2.01
CA LEU A 18 -2.08 -9.46 0.61
C LEU A 18 -1.55 -10.91 0.48
N GLY A 19 -0.58 -11.31 1.28
CA GLY A 19 -0.03 -12.67 1.20
C GLY A 19 -0.87 -13.74 1.88
N VAL A 20 -1.55 -13.42 2.98
CA VAL A 20 -2.31 -14.38 3.80
C VAL A 20 -3.82 -14.11 3.76
N LEU A 21 -4.27 -12.92 4.14
CA LEU A 21 -5.71 -12.67 4.22
C LEU A 21 -6.38 -12.69 2.86
N HIS A 22 -5.71 -12.20 1.81
CA HIS A 22 -6.25 -12.22 0.46
C HIS A 22 -6.59 -13.64 -0.03
N PRO A 23 -5.65 -14.61 -0.13
CA PRO A 23 -5.99 -15.95 -0.57
C PRO A 23 -6.97 -16.66 0.37
N LEU A 24 -6.89 -16.40 1.69
CA LEU A 24 -7.85 -16.96 2.65
C LEU A 24 -9.29 -16.52 2.34
N ILE A 25 -9.50 -15.24 2.05
CA ILE A 25 -10.83 -14.70 1.74
C ILE A 25 -11.25 -15.08 0.31
N ALA A 26 -10.34 -14.96 -0.65
CA ALA A 26 -10.61 -15.08 -2.08
C ALA A 26 -10.71 -16.53 -2.58
N HIS A 27 -9.96 -17.45 -1.99
CA HIS A 27 -9.92 -18.87 -2.40
C HIS A 27 -10.34 -19.80 -1.27
N GLY A 28 -10.09 -19.45 0.00
CA GLY A 28 -10.45 -20.33 1.12
C GLY A 28 -11.96 -20.60 1.25
N LEU A 29 -12.80 -19.66 0.79
CA LEU A 29 -14.27 -19.77 0.87
C LEU A 29 -14.94 -20.17 -0.46
N THR A 30 -14.25 -20.04 -1.59
CA THR A 30 -14.83 -20.28 -2.93
C THR A 30 -14.05 -21.26 -3.80
N GLY A 31 -12.95 -21.81 -3.28
CA GLY A 31 -12.06 -22.73 -3.97
C GLY A 31 -11.24 -22.10 -5.09
N ASP A 32 -10.44 -22.95 -5.73
CA ASP A 32 -9.67 -22.64 -6.92
C ASP A 32 -10.59 -22.27 -8.09
N HIS A 33 -10.07 -21.50 -9.04
CA HIS A 33 -10.76 -21.18 -10.27
C HIS A 33 -9.79 -21.06 -11.44
N ASP A 34 -10.32 -21.27 -12.63
CA ASP A 34 -9.65 -20.92 -13.88
C ASP A 34 -9.83 -19.42 -14.17
N LYS A 35 -9.68 -19.01 -15.44
CA LYS A 35 -9.78 -17.61 -15.85
C LYS A 35 -11.16 -16.98 -15.63
N LEU A 36 -12.23 -17.78 -15.70
CA LEU A 36 -13.59 -17.30 -15.53
C LEU A 36 -14.03 -17.47 -14.09
N LEU A 37 -14.39 -16.37 -13.45
CA LEU A 37 -14.90 -16.36 -12.09
C LEU A 37 -16.39 -16.58 -12.07
N THR A 38 -16.85 -17.44 -11.16
CA THR A 38 -18.24 -17.44 -10.73
C THR A 38 -18.55 -16.15 -9.95
N THR A 39 -19.84 -15.80 -9.83
CA THR A 39 -20.25 -14.62 -9.06
C THR A 39 -19.73 -14.63 -7.61
N PRO A 40 -19.80 -15.74 -6.85
CA PRO A 40 -19.20 -15.80 -5.52
C PRO A 40 -17.69 -15.54 -5.52
N GLN A 41 -16.94 -16.14 -6.45
CA GLN A 41 -15.49 -15.94 -6.55
C GLN A 41 -15.15 -14.46 -6.82
N PHE A 42 -15.86 -13.80 -7.74
CA PHE A 42 -15.67 -12.38 -8.03
C PHE A 42 -15.94 -11.50 -6.80
N ILE A 43 -17.02 -11.77 -6.06
CA ILE A 43 -17.37 -11.03 -4.84
C ILE A 43 -16.27 -11.20 -3.79
N MET A 44 -15.82 -12.43 -3.56
CA MET A 44 -14.82 -12.73 -2.53
C MET A 44 -13.44 -12.16 -2.86
N HIS A 45 -13.04 -12.20 -4.14
CA HIS A 45 -11.83 -11.50 -4.61
C HIS A 45 -11.96 -9.99 -4.37
N THR A 46 -13.07 -9.37 -4.75
CA THR A 46 -13.27 -7.93 -4.53
C THR A 46 -13.21 -7.56 -3.04
N LEU A 47 -13.89 -8.33 -2.18
CA LEU A 47 -13.88 -8.13 -0.74
C LEU A 47 -12.47 -8.25 -0.16
N SER A 48 -11.71 -9.25 -0.61
CA SER A 48 -10.33 -9.45 -0.17
C SER A 48 -9.41 -8.27 -0.55
N ILE A 49 -9.59 -7.67 -1.74
CA ILE A 49 -8.86 -6.46 -2.15
C ILE A 49 -9.27 -5.26 -1.29
N PHE A 50 -10.56 -5.09 -0.97
CA PHE A 50 -10.99 -4.05 -0.03
C PHE A 50 -10.34 -4.20 1.35
N VAL A 51 -10.26 -5.43 1.87
CA VAL A 51 -9.60 -5.72 3.15
C VAL A 51 -8.12 -5.34 3.10
N PHE A 52 -7.40 -5.75 2.05
CA PHE A 52 -6.00 -5.37 1.84
C PHE A 52 -5.83 -3.84 1.79
N VAL A 53 -6.62 -3.16 0.97
CA VAL A 53 -6.60 -1.70 0.83
C VAL A 53 -6.87 -1.00 2.16
N PHE A 54 -7.84 -1.48 2.93
CA PHE A 54 -8.17 -0.93 4.24
C PHE A 54 -6.97 -0.99 5.19
N PHE A 55 -6.30 -2.14 5.30
CA PHE A 55 -5.10 -2.28 6.15
C PHE A 55 -3.94 -1.41 5.66
N LEU A 56 -3.74 -1.32 4.34
CA LEU A 56 -2.71 -0.48 3.72
C LEU A 56 -2.92 0.99 4.05
N VAL A 57 -4.10 1.53 3.77
CA VAL A 57 -4.41 2.95 4.01
C VAL A 57 -4.38 3.26 5.51
N ARG A 58 -4.90 2.37 6.37
CA ARG A 58 -4.81 2.53 7.83
C ARG A 58 -3.37 2.62 8.31
N MET A 59 -2.49 1.76 7.79
CA MET A 59 -1.06 1.77 8.11
C MET A 59 -0.38 3.05 7.62
N GLN A 60 -0.65 3.47 6.38
CA GLN A 60 -0.11 4.70 5.80
C GLN A 60 -0.55 5.93 6.61
N ASN A 61 -1.85 6.08 6.88
CA ASN A 61 -2.40 7.19 7.66
C ASN A 61 -1.79 7.28 9.06
N ARG A 62 -1.70 6.15 9.78
CA ARG A 62 -1.03 6.11 11.09
C ARG A 62 0.44 6.54 11.00
N THR A 63 1.12 6.17 9.92
CA THR A 63 2.53 6.54 9.71
C THR A 63 2.66 8.03 9.44
N PHE A 64 1.79 8.63 8.63
CA PHE A 64 1.82 10.07 8.33
C PHE A 64 1.35 10.95 9.49
N GLN A 65 0.42 10.48 10.34
CA GLN A 65 0.04 11.19 11.57
C GLN A 65 1.25 11.43 12.49
N ILE A 66 2.18 10.47 12.58
CA ILE A 66 3.42 10.60 13.36
C ILE A 66 4.32 11.74 12.85
N ALA A 67 4.20 12.11 11.57
CA ALA A 67 4.98 13.21 10.99
C ALA A 67 4.38 14.61 11.30
N GLY A 68 3.46 14.72 12.25
CA GLY A 68 2.89 16.00 12.70
C GLY A 68 1.96 16.66 11.68
N LYS A 69 1.37 15.88 10.77
CA LYS A 69 0.42 16.38 9.77
C LYS A 69 -1.00 15.93 10.11
N PRO A 70 -1.75 16.69 10.94
CA PRO A 70 -3.06 16.30 11.45
C PRO A 70 -4.14 16.14 10.36
N GLN A 71 -3.91 16.64 9.14
CA GLN A 71 -4.87 16.59 8.03
C GLN A 71 -4.55 15.56 6.94
N THR A 72 -3.46 14.79 7.04
CA THR A 72 -3.14 13.76 6.03
C THR A 72 -3.88 12.47 6.36
N GLN A 73 -5.20 12.53 6.43
CA GLN A 73 -6.00 11.36 6.10
C GLN A 73 -5.92 11.25 4.59
N ALA A 74 -4.96 10.46 4.07
CA ALA A 74 -5.08 9.94 2.73
C ALA A 74 -6.49 9.35 2.64
N GLY A 75 -7.35 10.00 1.84
CA GLY A 75 -8.74 9.63 1.73
C GLY A 75 -8.80 8.17 1.33
N ILE A 76 -9.43 7.34 2.16
CA ILE A 76 -9.54 5.91 1.88
C ILE A 76 -10.34 5.65 0.60
N TRP A 77 -11.24 6.57 0.26
CA TRP A 77 -12.14 6.50 -0.88
C TRP A 77 -11.43 6.32 -2.23
N PRO A 78 -10.44 7.15 -2.62
CA PRO A 78 -9.67 6.88 -3.83
C PRO A 78 -9.05 5.48 -3.89
N PHE A 79 -8.56 4.93 -2.78
CA PHE A 79 -8.02 3.57 -2.78
C PHE A 79 -9.11 2.52 -2.94
N LEU A 80 -10.19 2.62 -2.16
CA LEU A 80 -11.30 1.67 -2.22
C LEU A 80 -12.02 1.72 -3.56
N PHE A 81 -12.12 2.88 -4.19
CA PHE A 81 -12.74 2.99 -5.50
C PHE A 81 -11.77 2.52 -6.58
N PHE A 82 -10.66 3.22 -6.83
CA PHE A 82 -9.84 2.97 -8.02
C PHE A 82 -9.08 1.64 -7.96
N THR A 83 -8.62 1.19 -6.79
CA THR A 83 -7.72 0.02 -6.73
C THR A 83 -8.40 -1.28 -7.18
N PRO A 84 -9.60 -1.64 -6.70
CA PRO A 84 -10.31 -2.83 -7.19
C PRO A 84 -10.71 -2.71 -8.67
N TRP A 85 -11.16 -1.55 -9.13
CA TRP A 85 -11.50 -1.36 -10.55
C TRP A 85 -10.29 -1.56 -11.46
N VAL A 86 -9.13 -1.01 -11.09
CA VAL A 86 -7.90 -1.14 -11.88
C VAL A 86 -7.32 -2.56 -11.77
N PHE A 87 -7.44 -3.23 -10.62
CA PHE A 87 -7.13 -4.66 -10.46
C PHE A 87 -7.95 -5.51 -11.43
N TRP A 88 -9.28 -5.33 -11.46
CA TRP A 88 -10.15 -6.06 -12.37
C TRP A 88 -9.93 -5.72 -13.83
N LEU A 89 -9.58 -4.47 -14.14
CA LEU A 89 -9.16 -4.10 -15.49
C LEU A 89 -7.94 -4.92 -15.93
N GLY A 90 -6.92 -5.04 -15.09
CA GLY A 90 -5.76 -5.91 -15.37
C GLY A 90 -6.15 -7.37 -15.57
N TYR A 91 -7.00 -7.90 -14.67
CA TYR A 91 -7.48 -9.27 -14.73
C TYR A 91 -8.24 -9.59 -16.03
N TYR A 92 -9.24 -8.79 -16.38
CA TYR A 92 -10.11 -9.08 -17.52
C TYR A 92 -9.53 -8.68 -18.88
N THR A 93 -8.47 -7.87 -18.92
CA THR A 93 -7.81 -7.50 -20.19
C THR A 93 -6.59 -8.35 -20.49
N LEU A 94 -5.79 -8.68 -19.48
CA LEU A 94 -4.48 -9.34 -19.67
C LEU A 94 -4.28 -10.58 -18.79
N PHE A 95 -5.25 -10.93 -17.93
CA PHE A 95 -5.19 -12.03 -16.96
C PHE A 95 -4.09 -11.88 -15.89
N VAL A 96 -4.03 -12.84 -14.97
CA VAL A 96 -2.93 -12.95 -13.99
C VAL A 96 -1.60 -13.06 -14.75
N PRO A 97 -0.55 -12.30 -14.38
CA PRO A 97 -0.38 -11.52 -13.15
C PRO A 97 -0.61 -10.00 -13.31
N PHE A 98 -1.27 -9.56 -14.38
CA PHE A 98 -1.45 -8.13 -14.68
C PHE A 98 -2.43 -7.44 -13.75
N ASP A 99 -3.35 -8.18 -13.14
CA ASP A 99 -4.19 -7.74 -12.03
C ASP A 99 -3.37 -7.19 -10.85
N ILE A 100 -2.30 -7.90 -10.45
CA ILE A 100 -1.36 -7.49 -9.41
C ILE A 100 -0.58 -6.25 -9.86
N LEU A 101 -0.06 -6.26 -11.09
CA LEU A 101 0.67 -5.12 -11.64
C LEU A 101 -0.18 -3.84 -11.60
N PHE A 102 -1.42 -3.94 -12.05
CA PHE A 102 -2.36 -2.83 -12.14
C PHE A 102 -2.78 -2.33 -10.75
N MET A 103 -3.02 -3.23 -9.80
CA MET A 103 -3.28 -2.88 -8.40
C MET A 103 -2.13 -2.09 -7.76
N PHE A 104 -0.88 -2.50 -7.97
CA PHE A 104 0.26 -1.75 -7.44
C PHE A 104 0.40 -0.37 -8.10
N LEU A 105 0.22 -0.30 -9.42
CA LEU A 105 0.25 0.96 -10.16
C LEU A 105 -0.84 1.93 -9.68
N SER A 106 -2.08 1.45 -9.45
CA SER A 106 -3.15 2.31 -8.93
C SER A 106 -2.80 2.88 -7.56
N ILE A 107 -2.27 2.07 -6.65
CA ILE A 107 -1.81 2.52 -5.33
C ILE A 107 -0.70 3.57 -5.49
N GLY A 108 0.26 3.35 -6.38
CA GLY A 108 1.33 4.30 -6.67
C GLY A 108 0.83 5.63 -7.22
N ILE A 109 -0.15 5.60 -8.12
CA ILE A 109 -0.79 6.80 -8.67
C ILE A 109 -1.55 7.55 -7.57
N ILE A 110 -2.38 6.86 -6.78
CA ILE A 110 -3.15 7.50 -5.71
C ILE A 110 -2.22 8.15 -4.68
N ASN A 111 -1.18 7.43 -4.24
CA ASN A 111 -0.16 7.97 -3.35
C ASN A 111 0.57 9.17 -3.95
N SER A 112 0.86 9.14 -5.26
CA SER A 112 1.51 10.27 -5.92
C SER A 112 0.69 11.55 -5.86
N ILE A 113 -0.63 11.43 -5.95
CA ILE A 113 -1.58 12.55 -5.95
C ILE A 113 -1.82 13.02 -4.50
N GLN A 114 -2.19 12.11 -3.60
CA GLN A 114 -2.59 12.48 -2.24
C GLN A 114 -1.43 13.01 -1.41
N LEU A 115 -0.22 12.51 -1.62
CA LEU A 115 0.97 12.95 -0.88
C LEU A 115 1.72 14.09 -1.57
N LYS A 116 1.21 14.56 -2.73
CA LYS A 116 1.77 15.69 -3.49
C LYS A 116 2.02 16.96 -2.66
N PRO A 117 1.14 17.37 -1.72
CA PRO A 117 1.38 18.56 -0.90
C PRO A 117 2.48 18.38 0.15
N MET A 118 2.96 17.15 0.36
CA MET A 118 3.89 16.80 1.43
C MET A 118 5.33 16.66 0.97
N VAL A 119 5.62 16.93 -0.30
CA VAL A 119 6.90 16.63 -0.92
C VAL A 119 7.59 17.85 -1.51
N LYS A 120 8.92 17.84 -1.51
CA LYS A 120 9.77 18.92 -2.03
C LYS A 120 9.59 19.14 -3.54
N SER A 121 9.46 18.05 -4.31
CA SER A 121 9.34 18.11 -5.77
C SER A 121 8.19 17.23 -6.27
N PRO A 122 6.99 17.81 -6.48
CA PRO A 122 5.80 17.08 -6.93
C PRO A 122 5.98 16.25 -8.20
N LYS A 123 6.62 16.82 -9.24
CA LYS A 123 6.83 16.13 -10.52
C LYS A 123 7.76 14.92 -10.36
N LYS A 124 8.85 15.08 -9.61
CA LYS A 124 9.80 14.00 -9.34
C LYS A 124 9.18 12.93 -8.44
N TRP A 125 8.44 13.34 -7.42
CA TRP A 125 7.71 12.44 -6.52
C TRP A 125 6.75 11.54 -7.29
N MET A 126 5.99 12.09 -8.24
CA MET A 126 5.03 11.31 -9.01
C MET A 126 5.70 10.16 -9.77
N TRP A 127 6.75 10.45 -10.53
CA TRP A 127 7.51 9.41 -11.24
C TRP A 127 8.19 8.42 -10.30
N GLN A 128 8.77 8.90 -9.19
CA GLN A 128 9.39 8.02 -8.19
C GLN A 128 8.36 7.08 -7.55
N CYS A 129 7.17 7.57 -7.21
CA CYS A 129 6.13 6.76 -6.61
C CYS A 129 5.63 5.69 -7.59
N ILE A 130 5.28 6.09 -8.83
CA ILE A 130 4.84 5.15 -9.87
C ILE A 130 5.91 4.10 -10.16
N LEU A 131 7.16 4.51 -10.35
CA LEU A 131 8.27 3.61 -10.65
C LEU A 131 8.53 2.62 -9.51
N VAL A 132 8.49 3.06 -8.26
CA VAL A 132 8.73 2.17 -7.12
C VAL A 132 7.62 1.13 -6.97
N TYR A 133 6.36 1.53 -7.17
CA TYR A 133 5.24 0.58 -7.17
C TYR A 133 5.28 -0.40 -8.34
N PHE A 134 5.65 0.07 -9.54
CA PHE A 134 5.90 -0.78 -10.69
C PHE A 134 7.00 -1.81 -10.40
N LEU A 135 8.15 -1.37 -9.89
CA LEU A 135 9.26 -2.25 -9.52
C LEU A 135 8.85 -3.25 -8.43
N ALA A 136 8.05 -2.83 -7.45
CA ALA A 136 7.55 -3.73 -6.41
C ALA A 136 6.69 -4.85 -7.00
N ALA A 137 5.77 -4.51 -7.91
CA ALA A 137 4.95 -5.49 -8.61
C ALA A 137 5.78 -6.44 -9.46
N VAL A 138 6.67 -5.91 -10.33
CA VAL A 138 7.53 -6.73 -11.18
C VAL A 138 8.41 -7.66 -10.35
N THR A 139 9.02 -7.16 -9.28
CA THR A 139 9.87 -7.97 -8.38
C THR A 139 9.04 -9.07 -7.71
N GLY A 140 7.84 -8.73 -7.23
CA GLY A 140 6.90 -9.70 -6.66
C GLY A 140 6.52 -10.80 -7.65
N ILE A 141 6.06 -10.41 -8.84
CA ILE A 141 5.62 -11.32 -9.89
C ILE A 141 6.75 -12.23 -10.35
N VAL A 142 7.93 -11.68 -10.66
CA VAL A 142 9.08 -12.46 -11.16
C VAL A 142 9.54 -13.48 -10.11
N ILE A 143 9.68 -13.07 -8.85
CA ILE A 143 10.09 -13.99 -7.78
C ILE A 143 8.99 -15.01 -7.49
N GLY A 144 7.72 -14.60 -7.46
CA GLY A 144 6.61 -15.50 -7.20
C GLY A 144 6.43 -16.55 -8.29
N LEU A 145 6.51 -16.16 -9.56
CA LEU A 145 6.46 -17.10 -10.68
C LEU A 145 7.67 -18.04 -10.69
N GLY A 146 8.87 -17.51 -10.41
CA GLY A 146 10.07 -18.33 -10.27
C GLY A 146 9.94 -19.35 -9.13
N ALA A 147 9.42 -18.92 -7.98
CA ALA A 147 9.21 -19.79 -6.84
C ALA A 147 8.13 -20.86 -7.12
N TYR A 148 7.07 -20.50 -7.84
CA TYR A 148 6.04 -21.45 -8.30
C TYR A 148 6.65 -22.56 -9.13
N ILE A 149 7.38 -22.21 -10.20
CA ILE A 149 7.98 -23.20 -11.12
C ILE A 149 8.97 -24.11 -10.39
N LEU A 150 9.77 -23.55 -9.48
CA LEU A 150 10.87 -24.27 -8.84
C LEU A 150 10.47 -25.12 -7.64
N TYR A 151 9.48 -24.68 -6.83
CA TYR A 151 9.29 -25.24 -5.49
C TYR A 151 7.88 -25.76 -5.21
N TYR A 152 6.83 -25.17 -5.79
CA TYR A 152 5.47 -25.46 -5.35
C TYR A 152 4.42 -25.58 -6.47
N LYS A 153 4.84 -25.77 -7.73
CA LYS A 153 3.94 -26.04 -8.86
C LYS A 153 3.03 -27.25 -8.63
N ASP A 154 3.51 -28.24 -7.87
CA ASP A 154 2.81 -29.50 -7.60
C ASP A 154 1.94 -29.43 -6.33
N LEU A 155 1.97 -28.31 -5.59
CA LEU A 155 1.00 -28.07 -4.52
C LEU A 155 -0.40 -27.88 -5.12
N GLN A 156 -1.42 -28.25 -4.36
CA GLN A 156 -2.82 -28.15 -4.79
C GLN A 156 -3.64 -27.33 -3.80
N GLY A 157 -4.74 -26.78 -4.31
CA GLY A 157 -5.70 -26.01 -3.54
C GLY A 157 -5.08 -24.81 -2.83
N ILE A 158 -5.66 -24.49 -1.68
CA ILE A 158 -5.33 -23.31 -0.89
C ILE A 158 -3.83 -23.22 -0.48
N ALA A 159 -3.13 -24.36 -0.35
CA ALA A 159 -1.71 -24.37 -0.02
C ALA A 159 -0.86 -23.74 -1.12
N ARG A 160 -1.21 -24.01 -2.39
CA ARG A 160 -0.58 -23.38 -3.56
C ARG A 160 -0.88 -21.89 -3.62
N ASP A 161 -2.10 -21.49 -3.29
CA ASP A 161 -2.50 -20.08 -3.30
C ASP A 161 -1.74 -19.29 -2.23
N PHE A 162 -1.66 -19.81 -1.00
CA PHE A 162 -0.83 -19.21 0.04
C PHE A 162 0.63 -19.10 -0.38
N ALA A 163 1.22 -20.17 -0.93
CA ALA A 163 2.61 -20.15 -1.38
C ALA A 163 2.84 -19.07 -2.46
N THR A 164 1.91 -18.96 -3.41
CA THR A 164 1.94 -17.97 -4.49
C THR A 164 1.83 -16.54 -3.97
N TRP A 165 0.82 -16.25 -3.15
CA TRP A 165 0.60 -14.89 -2.68
C TRP A 165 1.66 -14.43 -1.67
N ILE A 166 2.20 -15.35 -0.86
CA ILE A 166 3.33 -15.05 0.03
C ILE A 166 4.61 -14.79 -0.76
N SER A 167 4.92 -15.63 -1.76
CA SER A 167 6.13 -15.49 -2.57
C SER A 167 6.12 -14.25 -3.46
N ILE A 168 4.94 -13.72 -3.81
CA ILE A 168 4.77 -12.43 -4.49
C ILE A 168 4.86 -11.27 -3.49
N SER A 169 4.10 -11.34 -2.40
CA SER A 169 3.90 -10.21 -1.49
C SER A 169 5.13 -9.86 -0.65
N ILE A 170 5.93 -10.84 -0.21
CA ILE A 170 7.18 -10.61 0.54
C ILE A 170 8.19 -9.78 -0.25
N PRO A 171 8.61 -10.18 -1.46
CA PRO A 171 9.55 -9.38 -2.25
C PRO A 171 9.00 -8.01 -2.64
N ALA A 172 7.71 -7.91 -2.98
CA ALA A 172 7.08 -6.61 -3.21
C ALA A 172 7.13 -5.72 -1.95
N ALA A 173 6.90 -6.30 -0.77
CA ALA A 173 7.01 -5.62 0.51
C ALA A 173 8.42 -5.10 0.75
N LEU A 174 9.46 -5.87 0.44
CA LEU A 174 10.86 -5.44 0.57
C LEU A 174 11.14 -4.20 -0.29
N VAL A 175 10.72 -4.21 -1.56
CA VAL A 175 10.88 -3.04 -2.44
C VAL A 175 10.20 -1.81 -1.85
N LEU A 176 8.94 -1.93 -1.42
CA LEU A 176 8.21 -0.79 -0.83
C LEU A 176 8.77 -0.37 0.54
N ALA A 177 9.24 -1.30 1.35
CA ALA A 177 9.76 -1.04 2.67
C ALA A 177 11.10 -0.28 2.63
N PHE A 178 11.94 -0.54 1.61
CA PHE A 178 13.28 0.03 1.51
C PHE A 178 13.40 1.11 0.42
N LEU A 179 12.93 0.84 -0.80
CA LEU A 179 13.07 1.78 -1.92
C LEU A 179 12.12 2.96 -1.78
N LEU A 180 10.85 2.72 -1.43
CA LEU A 180 9.92 3.84 -1.18
C LEU A 180 10.30 4.61 0.08
N GLN A 181 10.84 3.94 1.11
CA GLN A 181 11.41 4.61 2.28
C GLN A 181 12.56 5.55 1.89
N TYR A 182 13.44 5.12 0.99
CA TYR A 182 14.52 5.96 0.46
C TYR A 182 13.96 7.20 -0.27
N VAL A 183 12.95 7.02 -1.12
CA VAL A 183 12.28 8.13 -1.81
C VAL A 183 11.63 9.08 -0.80
N LEU A 184 10.88 8.54 0.18
CA LEU A 184 10.24 9.31 1.25
C LEU A 184 11.28 10.12 2.04
N LYS A 185 12.40 9.52 2.42
CA LYS A 185 13.49 10.21 3.13
C LYS A 185 14.01 11.43 2.36
N LYS A 186 14.05 11.36 1.03
CA LYS A 186 14.51 12.46 0.17
C LYS A 186 13.44 13.51 -0.11
N GLN A 187 12.20 13.08 -0.30
CA GLN A 187 11.13 13.93 -0.80
C GLN A 187 10.25 14.54 0.29
N ILE A 188 10.00 13.85 1.39
CA ILE A 188 9.00 14.28 2.36
C ILE A 188 9.47 15.52 3.12
N ILE A 189 8.58 16.49 3.27
CA ILE A 189 8.76 17.67 4.12
C ILE A 189 8.19 17.30 5.48
N ILE A 190 9.07 16.90 6.40
CA ILE A 190 8.73 16.73 7.81
C ILE A 190 8.89 18.10 8.45
N PRO A 191 7.85 18.66 9.11
CA PRO A 191 8.05 19.86 9.93
C PRO A 191 9.12 19.54 10.97
N GLU A 192 10.24 20.27 10.95
CA GLU A 192 11.20 20.22 12.03
C GLU A 192 10.49 20.62 13.32
N ASN A 193 10.73 19.85 14.39
CA ASN A 193 10.30 20.07 15.77
C ASN A 193 9.55 21.39 16.03
N GLN A 194 8.23 21.33 16.22
CA GLN A 194 7.52 22.26 17.10
C GLN A 194 7.95 21.98 18.56
N GLY A 195 9.22 22.23 18.84
CA GLY A 195 9.88 21.98 20.12
C GLY A 195 10.90 23.08 20.38
N SER A 196 10.39 24.27 20.72
CA SER A 196 11.01 25.37 21.50
C SER A 196 10.41 26.74 21.14
N GLY A 197 9.10 26.80 21.03
CA GLY A 197 8.36 28.06 20.99
C GLY A 197 7.22 27.97 21.98
N ILE A 198 7.53 28.02 23.26
CA ILE A 198 6.56 28.50 24.24
C ILE A 198 6.26 29.92 23.78
N ALA A 199 5.16 30.11 23.06
CA ALA A 199 4.57 31.41 22.90
C ALA A 199 4.16 31.84 24.32
N LEU A 200 5.04 32.60 24.97
CA LEU A 200 4.68 33.35 26.16
C LEU A 200 3.50 34.22 25.74
N GLU A 201 2.32 33.91 26.28
CA GLU A 201 1.19 34.83 26.28
C GLU A 201 1.71 36.20 26.73
N PRO A 202 1.47 37.28 25.97
CA PRO A 202 1.61 38.60 26.54
C PRO A 202 0.53 38.73 27.62
N LYS A 203 0.94 38.63 28.89
CA LYS A 203 0.15 39.11 30.03
C LYS A 203 -0.20 40.57 29.75
N ILE A 204 -1.43 40.82 29.31
CA ILE A 204 -2.02 42.15 29.31
C ILE A 204 -2.25 42.52 30.78
N SER A 205 -1.24 43.16 31.37
CA SER A 205 -1.39 43.95 32.57
C SER A 205 -2.06 45.27 32.17
N LEU A 206 -3.35 45.40 32.48
CA LEU A 206 -4.02 46.69 32.53
C LEU A 206 -4.74 46.82 33.87
N SER A 207 -3.95 46.88 34.94
CA SER A 207 -4.31 47.67 36.11
C SER A 207 -4.10 49.14 35.76
N LYS A 208 -5.19 49.85 35.43
CA LYS A 208 -5.40 51.30 35.63
C LYS A 208 -6.65 51.71 34.86
N ILE A 209 -7.79 51.61 35.52
CA ILE A 209 -8.86 52.60 35.36
C ILE A 209 -9.19 53.04 36.77
N ALA A 210 -8.66 54.22 37.11
CA ALA A 210 -9.24 55.11 38.10
C ALA A 210 -10.39 55.88 37.44
#